data_AF-A0A495JAN6-F1
#
_entry.id   AF-A0A495JAN6-F1
#
_cell.length_a   1.000
_cell.length_b   1.000
_cell.length_c   1.000
_cell.angle_alpha   90.00
_cell.angle_beta   90.00
_cell.angle_gamma   90.00
#
_symmetry.space_group_name_H-M   'P 1'
#
loop_
_entity.id
_entity.type
_entity.pdbx_description
1 polymer ?
#
loop_
_entity_poly.entity_id
_entity_poly.type
_entity_poly.pdbx_seq_one_letter_code
_entity_poly.pdbx_strand_id
1 'polypeptide(L)'
;MTECPECAARVDAGDRFCEACGSGLSTGAGRLSSRSTDRTCRSCGATVGSDGYCDSCGRRCPVGRDRCELDLGEVAAATDLGHRRARNEDAVAVGSVRTGRVAVVCDGVSSSPDADAAANVAADTAIDTLLRALGEDTPPDVATVAAFRAAARAVATLGRSTATGDAPSCTFVSAVVGADLRVTVGWAGDSRAYWVDEALPGAPECLTVDDSLAGQLDAAGVDSTRLSLPPDAFGLTRWLGADAPAGDPHLVTFAPSRTGAVVLCSDGLSRYLPSPAVLAQLAAVPTRTTASSATTAMTAARRLTTFALNAGGIDNIAVAVIPVTVGTTSDDHPQIDPRGAPTDE
;
A
#
# COMPACT_ATOMS: atom_id res chain seq x y z
N MET A 1 24.83 1.12 21.75
CA MET A 1 23.65 1.38 22.59
C MET A 1 22.70 2.18 21.73
N THR A 2 21.62 1.55 21.31
CA THR A 2 20.59 2.14 20.44
C THR A 2 19.34 2.39 21.30
N GLU A 3 18.44 3.25 20.84
CA GLU A 3 17.16 3.46 21.51
C GLU A 3 16.07 2.80 20.67
N CYS A 4 15.07 2.22 21.34
CA CYS A 4 13.89 1.68 20.69
C CYS A 4 13.18 2.80 19.93
N PRO A 5 12.93 2.66 18.62
CA PRO A 5 12.29 3.72 17.83
C PRO A 5 10.83 3.98 18.25
N GLU A 6 10.20 3.02 18.93
CA GLU A 6 8.80 3.11 19.35
C GLU A 6 8.61 3.79 20.72
N CYS A 7 9.53 3.56 21.67
CA CYS A 7 9.36 4.02 23.05
C CYS A 7 10.60 4.70 23.66
N ALA A 8 11.65 4.88 22.87
CA ALA A 8 12.95 5.45 23.27
C ALA A 8 13.66 4.70 24.43
N ALA A 9 13.19 3.51 24.81
CA ALA A 9 13.87 2.67 25.80
C ALA A 9 15.26 2.28 25.28
N ARG A 10 16.24 2.20 26.18
CA ARG A 10 17.59 1.74 25.82
C ARG A 10 17.56 0.28 25.43
N VAL A 11 18.24 -0.04 24.33
CA VAL A 11 18.35 -1.39 23.80
C VAL A 11 19.78 -1.71 23.43
N ASP A 12 20.16 -2.98 23.61
CA ASP A 12 21.48 -3.48 23.26
C ASP A 12 21.55 -3.83 21.77
N ALA A 13 22.77 -3.75 21.21
CA ALA A 13 23.00 -3.92 19.78
C ALA A 13 22.68 -5.33 19.25
N GLY A 14 22.39 -6.29 20.14
CA GLY A 14 21.97 -7.66 19.81
C GLY A 14 20.48 -7.94 20.08
N ASP A 15 19.73 -6.97 20.61
CA ASP A 15 18.33 -7.19 20.97
C ASP A 15 17.47 -7.25 19.71
N ARG A 16 16.63 -8.29 19.62
CA ARG A 16 15.66 -8.44 18.52
C ARG A 16 14.31 -7.82 18.84
N PHE A 17 14.02 -7.59 20.12
CA PHE A 17 12.77 -7.01 20.60
C PHE A 17 13.05 -6.10 21.80
N CYS A 18 12.27 -5.02 21.91
CA CYS A 18 12.32 -4.10 23.02
C CYS A 18 11.70 -4.76 24.24
N GLU A 19 12.45 -4.94 25.31
CA GLU A 19 11.93 -5.53 26.54
C GLU A 19 10.88 -4.62 27.22
N ALA A 20 10.87 -3.32 26.91
CA ALA A 20 9.92 -2.37 27.49
C ALA A 20 8.54 -2.38 26.81
N CYS A 21 8.49 -2.53 25.48
CA CYS A 21 7.25 -2.41 24.71
C CYS A 21 6.95 -3.59 23.77
N GLY A 22 7.86 -4.56 23.66
CA GLY A 22 7.73 -5.74 22.79
C GLY A 22 8.05 -5.50 21.31
N SER A 23 8.36 -4.27 20.90
CA SER A 23 8.59 -3.92 19.49
C SER A 23 9.88 -4.54 18.94
N GLY A 24 9.86 -5.07 17.71
CA GLY A 24 11.06 -5.58 17.04
C GLY A 24 12.13 -4.50 16.87
N LEU A 25 13.38 -4.82 17.20
CA LEU A 25 14.53 -3.89 17.19
C LEU A 25 15.53 -4.15 16.06
N SER A 26 15.18 -5.01 15.11
CA SER A 26 16.03 -5.26 13.94
C SER A 26 16.30 -3.95 13.21
N THR A 27 17.58 -3.61 13.05
CA THR A 27 18.11 -2.43 12.33
C THR A 27 17.87 -2.46 10.81
N GLY A 28 16.79 -3.06 10.35
CA GLY A 28 16.41 -3.16 8.94
C GLY A 28 14.92 -3.43 8.72
N ALA A 29 14.07 -3.28 9.74
CA ALA A 29 12.62 -3.35 9.59
C ALA A 29 11.99 -1.97 9.84
N GLY A 30 11.59 -1.29 8.78
CA GLY A 30 10.80 -0.06 8.87
C GLY A 30 9.32 -0.40 8.76
N ARG A 31 8.46 0.25 9.56
CA ARG A 31 7.01 0.20 9.41
C ARG A 31 6.47 1.62 9.60
N LEU A 32 5.70 2.10 8.64
CA LEU A 32 5.01 3.39 8.69
C LEU A 32 3.54 3.20 8.33
N SER A 33 2.66 4.00 8.93
CA SER A 33 1.21 3.96 8.70
C SER A 33 0.61 5.36 8.69
N SER A 34 -0.44 5.56 7.90
CA SER A 34 -1.22 6.80 7.86
C SER A 34 -2.13 7.00 9.07
N ARG A 35 -2.26 6.00 9.96
CA ARG A 35 -3.03 6.15 11.21
C ARG A 35 -2.48 7.33 12.02
N SER A 36 -3.39 8.13 12.57
CA SER A 36 -3.01 9.17 13.53
C SER A 36 -2.65 8.54 14.88
N THR A 37 -1.46 8.85 15.37
CA THR A 37 -1.08 8.60 16.77
C THR A 37 -1.41 9.78 17.69
N ASP A 38 -1.79 10.92 17.10
CA ASP A 38 -2.23 12.09 17.85
C ASP A 38 -3.64 11.86 18.39
N ARG A 39 -3.75 11.86 19.72
CA ARG A 39 -5.02 11.74 20.46
C ARG A 39 -5.55 13.09 20.90
N THR A 40 -5.23 14.15 20.16
CA THR A 40 -5.71 15.52 20.41
C THR A 40 -6.86 15.87 19.48
N CYS A 41 -7.97 16.33 20.05
CA CYS A 41 -9.13 16.75 19.29
C CYS A 41 -8.83 18.04 18.53
N ARG A 42 -8.88 18.00 17.20
CA ARG A 42 -8.64 19.18 16.34
C ARG A 42 -9.64 20.32 16.55
N SER A 43 -10.79 20.04 17.15
CA SER A 43 -11.83 21.06 17.39
C SER A 43 -11.65 21.82 18.70
N CYS A 44 -11.09 21.20 19.75
CA CYS A 44 -11.05 21.81 21.09
C CYS A 44 -9.76 21.56 21.87
N GLY A 45 -8.81 20.78 21.32
CA GLY A 45 -7.52 20.48 21.96
C GLY A 45 -7.57 19.44 23.09
N ALA A 46 -8.74 18.92 23.44
CA ALA A 46 -8.86 17.90 24.49
C ALA A 46 -8.49 16.50 23.98
N THR A 47 -8.34 15.56 24.90
CA THR A 47 -8.02 14.16 24.59
C THR A 47 -9.16 13.47 23.83
N VAL A 48 -8.77 12.57 22.93
CA VAL A 48 -9.65 11.66 22.20
C VAL A 48 -9.66 10.31 22.91
N GLY A 49 -10.84 9.87 23.31
CA GLY A 49 -11.11 8.57 23.90
C GLY A 49 -10.72 7.42 22.98
N SER A 50 -10.64 6.21 23.54
CA SER A 50 -10.30 5.00 22.76
C SER A 50 -11.39 4.57 21.79
N ASP A 51 -12.60 5.10 21.98
CA ASP A 51 -13.76 4.96 21.10
C ASP A 51 -13.71 5.90 19.89
N GLY A 52 -12.69 6.77 19.79
CA GLY A 52 -12.53 7.72 18.69
C GLY A 52 -13.33 9.02 18.86
N TYR A 53 -13.93 9.26 20.02
CA TYR A 53 -14.66 10.49 20.32
C TYR A 53 -13.86 11.39 21.26
N CYS A 54 -14.00 12.71 21.12
CA CYS A 54 -13.39 13.64 22.06
C CYS A 54 -14.09 13.60 23.42
N ASP A 55 -13.34 13.39 24.50
CA ASP A 55 -13.86 13.29 25.86
C ASP A 55 -14.50 14.60 26.37
N SER A 56 -14.17 15.72 25.73
CA SER A 56 -14.69 17.05 26.11
C SER A 56 -15.86 17.50 25.25
N CYS A 57 -15.70 17.51 23.92
CA CYS A 57 -16.72 18.05 23.01
C CYS A 57 -17.61 16.98 22.35
N GLY A 58 -17.35 15.69 22.59
CA GLY A 58 -18.13 14.57 22.05
C GLY A 58 -18.03 14.40 20.53
N ARG A 59 -17.13 15.15 19.86
CA ARG A 59 -16.96 15.06 18.40
C ARG A 59 -16.13 13.82 18.04
N ARG A 60 -16.61 13.04 17.07
CA ARG A 60 -15.83 11.95 16.46
C ARG A 60 -14.58 12.54 15.80
N CYS A 61 -13.42 12.00 16.15
CA CYS A 61 -12.13 12.44 15.64
C CYS A 61 -11.67 11.52 14.50
N PRO A 62 -10.91 12.02 13.51
CA PRO A 62 -10.37 11.20 12.44
C PRO A 62 -9.44 10.11 12.96
N VAL A 63 -9.57 8.88 12.45
CA VAL A 63 -8.65 7.77 12.76
C VAL A 63 -7.32 7.93 12.02
N GLY A 64 -7.39 8.30 10.74
CA GLY A 64 -6.23 8.56 9.89
C GLY A 64 -5.84 10.04 9.83
N ARG A 65 -4.66 10.31 9.27
CA ARG A 65 -4.22 11.66 8.91
C ARG A 65 -4.89 12.11 7.60
N ASP A 66 -5.30 13.38 7.54
CA ASP A 66 -5.92 13.94 6.33
C ASP A 66 -4.92 14.06 5.18
N ARG A 67 -3.65 14.28 5.50
CA ARG A 67 -2.55 14.26 4.53
C ARG A 67 -1.36 13.60 5.18
N CYS A 68 -0.75 12.65 4.50
CA CYS A 68 0.42 11.95 5.01
C CYS A 68 1.33 11.50 3.89
N GLU A 69 2.63 11.50 4.16
CA GLU A 69 3.68 10.94 3.34
C GLU A 69 4.51 9.99 4.22
N LEU A 70 4.67 8.75 3.78
CA LEU A 70 5.42 7.69 4.44
C LEU A 70 6.61 7.30 3.56
N ASP A 71 7.84 7.49 4.03
CA ASP A 71 9.05 7.26 3.24
C ASP A 71 10.04 6.36 3.98
N LEU A 72 10.25 5.15 3.46
CA LEU A 72 11.31 4.23 3.89
C LEU A 72 12.46 4.17 2.85
N GLY A 73 12.45 5.05 1.85
CA GLY A 73 13.40 5.10 0.74
C GLY A 73 13.14 4.04 -0.33
N GLU A 74 13.08 2.77 0.07
CA GLU A 74 12.86 1.62 -0.82
C GLU A 74 11.37 1.27 -1.04
N VAL A 75 10.49 1.91 -0.27
CA VAL A 75 9.04 1.90 -0.42
C VAL A 75 8.51 3.21 0.14
N ALA A 76 7.51 3.78 -0.52
CA ALA A 76 6.89 5.02 -0.07
C ALA A 76 5.39 5.02 -0.34
N ALA A 77 4.64 5.81 0.43
CA ALA A 77 3.22 6.04 0.21
C ALA A 77 2.81 7.48 0.51
N ALA A 78 1.76 7.95 -0.13
CA ALA A 78 1.11 9.21 0.15
C ALA A 78 -0.40 9.03 0.22
N THR A 79 -1.06 9.75 1.11
CA THR A 79 -2.52 9.83 1.15
C THR A 79 -2.99 11.26 1.39
N ASP A 80 -4.14 11.60 0.83
CA ASP A 80 -4.79 12.89 0.95
C ASP A 80 -6.32 12.77 1.05
N LEU A 81 -6.91 13.64 1.87
CA LEU A 81 -8.35 13.81 2.06
C LEU A 81 -9.08 14.15 0.77
N GLY A 82 -8.42 14.84 -0.17
CA GLY A 82 -9.08 15.47 -1.31
C GLY A 82 -9.80 16.76 -0.91
N HIS A 83 -10.54 17.33 -1.87
CA HIS A 83 -11.17 18.64 -1.74
C HIS A 83 -12.63 18.60 -1.27
N ARG A 84 -13.26 17.41 -1.30
CA ARG A 84 -14.71 17.26 -1.08
C ARG A 84 -15.10 16.41 0.11
N ARG A 85 -14.23 15.49 0.54
CA ARG A 85 -14.51 14.59 1.66
C ARG A 85 -14.28 15.32 2.99
N ALA A 86 -15.07 14.94 4.00
CA ALA A 86 -14.95 15.50 5.35
C ALA A 86 -13.98 14.69 6.23
N ARG A 87 -13.66 13.46 5.83
CA ARG A 87 -12.74 12.54 6.48
C ARG A 87 -11.94 11.80 5.43
N ASN A 88 -10.71 11.43 5.79
CA ASN A 88 -9.91 10.53 5.01
C ASN A 88 -10.27 9.09 5.42
N GLU A 89 -11.05 8.44 4.58
CA GLU A 89 -11.52 7.06 4.73
C GLU A 89 -10.55 6.09 4.04
N ASP A 90 -9.51 6.58 3.36
CA ASP A 90 -8.35 5.80 2.92
C ASP A 90 -7.34 5.56 4.05
N ALA A 91 -6.62 4.44 3.95
CA ALA A 91 -5.47 4.14 4.77
C ALA A 91 -4.34 3.53 3.93
N VAL A 92 -3.10 3.94 4.23
CA VAL A 92 -1.88 3.40 3.64
C VAL A 92 -0.90 2.97 4.73
N ALA A 93 -0.25 1.84 4.52
CA ALA A 93 0.85 1.39 5.35
C ALA A 93 1.97 0.80 4.50
N VAL A 94 3.21 1.08 4.87
CA VAL A 94 4.40 0.60 4.18
C VAL A 94 5.38 0.02 5.16
N GLY A 95 6.14 -0.97 4.72
CA GLY A 95 7.18 -1.55 5.54
C GLY A 95 8.22 -2.30 4.75
N SER A 96 9.34 -2.58 5.41
CA SER A 96 10.37 -3.45 4.88
C SER A 96 10.89 -4.37 5.97
N VAL A 97 11.39 -5.50 5.53
CA VAL A 97 12.18 -6.46 6.31
C VAL A 97 13.31 -6.96 5.41
N ARG A 98 14.31 -7.64 5.97
CA ARG A 98 15.43 -8.20 5.19
C ARG A 98 14.99 -9.02 3.97
N THR A 99 13.84 -9.69 4.04
CA THR A 99 13.32 -10.62 3.04
C THR A 99 12.38 -9.99 2.02
N GLY A 100 11.99 -8.71 2.20
CA GLY A 100 11.11 -8.05 1.24
C GLY A 100 10.57 -6.70 1.71
N ARG A 101 9.94 -6.01 0.75
CA ARG A 101 9.27 -4.72 0.94
C ARG A 101 7.79 -4.87 0.72
N VAL A 102 7.00 -4.12 1.46
CA VAL A 102 5.55 -4.30 1.54
C VAL A 102 4.84 -2.96 1.50
N ALA A 103 3.74 -2.91 0.77
CA ALA A 103 2.77 -1.82 0.83
C ALA A 103 1.35 -2.38 0.92
N VAL A 104 0.49 -1.68 1.65
CA VAL A 104 -0.94 -1.95 1.78
C VAL A 104 -1.71 -0.66 1.60
N VAL A 105 -2.78 -0.71 0.80
CA VAL A 105 -3.77 0.36 0.63
C VAL A 105 -5.14 -0.22 0.93
N CYS A 106 -5.94 0.49 1.71
CA CYS A 106 -7.34 0.16 1.99
C CYS A 106 -8.18 1.43 1.83
N ASP A 107 -9.28 1.32 1.10
CA ASP A 107 -10.23 2.41 0.83
C ASP A 107 -11.53 2.11 1.56
N GLY A 108 -11.93 2.98 2.48
CA GLY A 108 -13.14 2.83 3.27
C GLY A 108 -14.38 2.98 2.39
N VAL A 109 -15.30 2.00 2.45
CA VAL A 109 -16.56 2.06 1.70
C VAL A 109 -17.41 3.20 2.25
N SER A 110 -17.50 4.31 1.53
CA SER A 110 -18.14 5.55 2.01
C SER A 110 -19.63 5.45 2.38
N SER A 111 -20.33 4.40 1.93
CA SER A 111 -21.70 4.10 2.35
C SER A 111 -21.80 3.31 3.65
N SER A 112 -20.68 2.81 4.16
CA SER A 112 -20.59 2.03 5.40
C SER A 112 -20.29 2.93 6.62
N PRO A 113 -20.76 2.56 7.83
CA PRO A 113 -20.40 3.26 9.05
C PRO A 113 -18.91 3.09 9.35
N ASP A 114 -18.26 4.12 9.92
CA ASP A 114 -16.87 4.03 10.39
C ASP A 114 -15.87 3.47 9.36
N ALA A 115 -16.05 3.82 8.08
CA ALA A 115 -15.23 3.35 6.96
C ALA A 115 -13.72 3.67 7.14
N ASP A 116 -13.38 4.82 7.70
CA ASP A 116 -12.01 5.18 8.09
C ASP A 116 -11.42 4.23 9.14
N ALA A 117 -12.22 3.78 10.11
CA ALA A 117 -11.77 2.81 11.11
C ALA A 117 -11.51 1.44 10.46
N ALA A 118 -12.37 1.00 9.55
CA ALA A 118 -12.19 -0.23 8.79
C ALA A 118 -10.88 -0.21 7.99
N ALA A 119 -10.67 0.84 7.17
CA ALA A 119 -9.47 0.97 6.36
C ALA A 119 -8.19 1.03 7.21
N ASN A 120 -8.17 1.82 8.29
CA ASN A 120 -6.98 1.94 9.14
C ASN A 120 -6.68 0.63 9.91
N VAL A 121 -7.69 -0.08 10.42
CA VAL A 121 -7.48 -1.38 11.10
C VAL A 121 -7.02 -2.45 10.12
N ALA A 122 -7.58 -2.47 8.91
CA ALA A 122 -7.17 -3.40 7.86
C ALA A 122 -5.70 -3.18 7.45
N ALA A 123 -5.33 -1.93 7.11
CA ALA A 123 -3.98 -1.59 6.67
C ALA A 123 -2.93 -1.92 7.74
N ASP A 124 -3.18 -1.54 9.00
CA ASP A 124 -2.26 -1.80 10.11
C ASP A 124 -2.11 -3.30 10.40
N THR A 125 -3.22 -4.03 10.46
CA THR A 125 -3.19 -5.47 10.74
C THR A 125 -2.48 -6.23 9.62
N ALA A 126 -2.73 -5.84 8.38
CA ALA A 126 -2.13 -6.47 7.21
C ALA A 126 -0.62 -6.23 7.14
N ILE A 127 -0.16 -4.99 7.33
CA ILE A 127 1.28 -4.69 7.28
C ILE A 127 2.02 -5.44 8.39
N ASP A 128 1.48 -5.51 9.61
CA ASP A 128 2.09 -6.23 10.72
C ASP A 128 2.17 -7.74 10.44
N THR A 129 1.10 -8.29 9.87
CA THR A 129 1.05 -9.71 9.51
C THR A 129 2.03 -10.04 8.39
N LEU A 130 2.13 -9.19 7.36
CA LEU A 130 3.06 -9.37 6.24
C LEU A 130 4.51 -9.29 6.72
N LEU A 131 4.89 -8.24 7.44
CA LEU A 131 6.26 -8.06 7.91
C LEU A 131 6.69 -9.21 8.84
N ARG A 132 5.80 -9.65 9.75
CA ARG A 132 6.08 -10.80 10.63
C ARG A 132 6.25 -12.08 9.82
N ALA A 133 5.31 -12.40 8.92
CA ALA A 133 5.37 -13.63 8.12
C ALA A 133 6.63 -13.66 7.23
N LEU A 134 6.97 -12.55 6.58
CA LEU A 134 8.18 -12.43 5.78
C LEU A 134 9.45 -12.51 6.63
N GLY A 135 9.45 -11.96 7.84
CA GLY A 135 10.55 -12.09 8.80
C GLY A 135 10.77 -13.54 9.29
N GLU A 136 9.71 -14.35 9.24
CA GLU A 136 9.72 -15.81 9.48
C GLU A 136 9.98 -16.63 8.18
N ASP A 137 10.42 -15.97 7.10
CA ASP A 137 10.68 -16.56 5.78
C ASP A 137 9.45 -17.30 5.17
N THR A 138 8.23 -16.90 5.54
CA THR A 138 6.99 -17.42 4.94
C THR A 138 6.90 -16.97 3.47
N PRO A 139 6.50 -17.86 2.53
CA PRO A 139 6.28 -17.48 1.14
C PRO A 139 5.34 -16.28 0.97
N PRO A 140 5.65 -15.29 0.10
CA PRO A 140 4.86 -14.06 -0.04
C PRO A 140 3.38 -14.25 -0.37
N ASP A 141 3.03 -15.27 -1.15
CA ASP A 141 1.65 -15.66 -1.46
C ASP A 141 0.89 -16.11 -0.21
N VAL A 142 1.49 -17.00 0.58
CA VAL A 142 0.93 -17.47 1.86
C VAL A 142 0.83 -16.32 2.86
N ALA A 143 1.85 -15.47 2.95
CA ALA A 143 1.85 -14.29 3.81
C ALA A 143 0.74 -13.31 3.43
N THR A 144 0.51 -13.09 2.13
CA THR A 144 -0.54 -12.22 1.59
C THR A 144 -1.93 -12.72 1.96
N VAL A 145 -2.20 -14.03 1.80
CA VAL A 145 -3.48 -14.64 2.21
C VAL A 145 -3.66 -14.55 3.74
N ALA A 146 -2.62 -14.80 4.52
CA ALA A 146 -2.67 -14.68 5.98
C ALA A 146 -2.99 -13.25 6.43
N ALA A 147 -2.37 -12.26 5.81
CA ALA A 147 -2.58 -10.84 6.07
C ALA A 147 -3.99 -10.38 5.72
N PHE A 148 -4.51 -10.78 4.56
CA PHE A 148 -5.90 -10.53 4.19
C PHE A 148 -6.87 -11.10 5.22
N ARG A 149 -6.69 -12.37 5.62
CA ARG A 149 -7.57 -13.02 6.62
C ARG A 149 -7.47 -12.35 8.00
N ALA A 150 -6.27 -11.89 8.38
CA ALA A 150 -6.07 -11.16 9.62
C ALA A 150 -6.78 -9.79 9.59
N ALA A 151 -6.61 -9.03 8.50
CA ALA A 151 -7.32 -7.78 8.28
C ALA A 151 -8.85 -7.97 8.27
N ALA A 152 -9.36 -8.98 7.55
CA ALA A 152 -10.78 -9.31 7.51
C ALA A 152 -11.35 -9.58 8.92
N ARG A 153 -10.64 -10.36 9.73
CA ARG A 153 -11.04 -10.60 11.13
C ARG A 153 -11.02 -9.32 11.95
N ALA A 154 -9.99 -8.50 11.82
CA ALA A 154 -9.86 -7.26 12.58
C ALA A 154 -10.96 -6.25 12.22
N VAL A 155 -11.28 -6.08 10.93
CA VAL A 155 -12.41 -5.25 10.49
C VAL A 155 -13.73 -5.81 11.02
N ALA A 156 -13.95 -7.12 10.96
CA ALA A 156 -15.17 -7.74 11.49
C ALA A 156 -15.35 -7.52 13.01
N THR A 157 -14.27 -7.35 13.79
CA THR A 157 -14.36 -7.05 15.23
C THR A 157 -14.85 -5.65 15.56
N LEU A 158 -14.86 -4.73 14.59
CA LEU A 158 -15.48 -3.40 14.77
C LEU A 158 -16.99 -3.50 14.98
N GLY A 159 -17.58 -4.65 14.63
CA GLY A 159 -19.00 -4.92 14.84
C GLY A 159 -19.89 -4.21 13.83
N ARG A 160 -21.18 -4.53 13.86
CA ARG A 160 -22.18 -3.85 13.04
C ARG A 160 -22.75 -2.65 13.77
N SER A 161 -23.08 -1.61 13.02
CA SER A 161 -23.88 -0.48 13.52
C SER A 161 -25.19 -1.01 14.11
N THR A 162 -25.45 -0.69 15.37
CA THR A 162 -26.73 -1.05 16.01
C THR A 162 -27.91 -0.29 15.43
N ALA A 163 -27.65 0.83 14.74
CA ALA A 163 -28.68 1.70 14.17
C ALA A 163 -29.11 1.25 12.76
N THR A 164 -28.15 0.83 11.92
CA THR A 164 -28.43 0.48 10.51
C THR A 164 -28.27 -1.00 10.20
N GLY A 165 -27.52 -1.76 11.02
CA GLY A 165 -27.17 -3.16 10.78
C GLY A 165 -25.97 -3.34 9.83
N ASP A 166 -25.48 -2.26 9.24
CA ASP A 166 -24.34 -2.26 8.32
C ASP A 166 -23.02 -2.46 9.08
N ALA A 167 -22.05 -3.11 8.43
CA ALA A 167 -20.72 -3.28 8.97
C ALA A 167 -19.75 -2.23 8.41
N PRO A 168 -18.83 -1.68 9.22
CA PRO A 168 -17.68 -0.95 8.72
C PRO A 168 -16.94 -1.79 7.69
N SER A 169 -16.70 -1.18 6.53
CA SER A 169 -16.21 -1.90 5.37
C SER A 169 -15.12 -1.12 4.64
N CYS A 170 -14.17 -1.84 4.04
CA CYS A 170 -13.13 -1.25 3.20
C CYS A 170 -12.68 -2.22 2.10
N THR A 171 -12.06 -1.71 1.05
CA THR A 171 -11.29 -2.51 0.08
C THR A 171 -9.99 -3.00 0.72
N PHE A 172 -9.24 -3.80 -0.04
CA PHE A 172 -7.90 -4.23 0.30
C PHE A 172 -7.06 -4.40 -0.97
N VAL A 173 -5.88 -3.81 -1.01
CA VAL A 173 -4.83 -4.19 -1.97
C VAL A 173 -3.47 -4.15 -1.27
N SER A 174 -2.67 -5.17 -1.49
CA SER A 174 -1.33 -5.29 -0.94
C SER A 174 -0.34 -5.74 -2.00
N ALA A 175 0.92 -5.36 -1.84
CA ALA A 175 2.02 -5.89 -2.63
C ALA A 175 3.21 -6.22 -1.76
N VAL A 176 3.85 -7.34 -2.08
CA VAL A 176 5.13 -7.76 -1.53
C VAL A 176 6.13 -7.86 -2.68
N VAL A 177 7.27 -7.20 -2.53
CA VAL A 177 8.45 -7.44 -3.39
C VAL A 177 9.48 -8.19 -2.56
N GLY A 178 9.64 -9.48 -2.83
CA GLY A 178 10.59 -10.35 -2.15
C GLY A 178 12.04 -10.00 -2.45
N ALA A 179 12.96 -10.53 -1.65
CA ALA A 179 14.40 -10.40 -1.86
C ALA A 179 14.87 -11.04 -3.19
N ASP A 180 14.11 -12.00 -3.72
CA ASP A 180 14.30 -12.61 -5.04
C ASP A 180 13.67 -11.80 -6.18
N LEU A 181 13.20 -10.58 -5.88
CA LEU A 181 12.51 -9.65 -6.78
C LEU A 181 11.15 -10.12 -7.28
N ARG A 182 10.61 -11.26 -6.82
CA ARG A 182 9.24 -11.64 -7.15
C ARG A 182 8.26 -10.65 -6.54
N VAL A 183 7.26 -10.29 -7.34
CA VAL A 183 6.16 -9.43 -6.95
C VAL A 183 4.94 -10.30 -6.68
N THR A 184 4.36 -10.15 -5.50
CA THR A 184 3.07 -10.76 -5.14
C THR A 184 2.08 -9.66 -4.82
N VAL A 185 0.91 -9.68 -5.45
CA VAL A 185 -0.19 -8.76 -5.18
C VAL A 185 -1.40 -9.56 -4.73
N GLY A 186 -2.06 -9.09 -3.66
CA GLY A 186 -3.35 -9.63 -3.23
C GLY A 186 -4.37 -8.53 -2.99
N TRP A 187 -5.61 -8.74 -3.45
CA TRP A 187 -6.65 -7.71 -3.40
C TRP A 187 -8.07 -8.24 -3.20
N ALA A 188 -8.95 -7.35 -2.75
CA ALA A 188 -10.41 -7.44 -2.81
C ALA A 188 -11.00 -6.02 -2.91
N GLY A 189 -11.96 -5.83 -3.80
CA GLY A 189 -12.56 -4.52 -4.09
C GLY A 189 -12.03 -3.92 -5.40
N ASP A 190 -12.02 -2.59 -5.49
CA ASP A 190 -11.66 -1.84 -6.70
C ASP A 190 -10.42 -0.93 -6.51
N SER A 191 -9.73 -1.04 -5.38
CA SER A 191 -8.37 -0.52 -5.26
C SER A 191 -7.42 -1.34 -6.13
N ARG A 192 -6.51 -0.67 -6.84
CA ARG A 192 -5.76 -1.27 -7.94
C ARG A 192 -4.27 -1.35 -7.65
N ALA A 193 -3.61 -2.32 -8.29
CA ALA A 193 -2.16 -2.39 -8.39
C ALA A 193 -1.71 -2.42 -9.84
N TYR A 194 -0.57 -1.79 -10.13
CA TYR A 194 0.01 -1.68 -11.45
C TYR A 194 1.49 -2.06 -11.45
N TRP A 195 1.94 -2.71 -12.51
CA TRP A 195 3.36 -2.83 -12.84
C TRP A 195 3.74 -1.76 -13.86
N VAL A 196 4.69 -0.91 -13.50
CA VAL A 196 5.23 0.16 -14.35
C VAL A 196 6.65 -0.22 -14.75
N ASP A 197 6.80 -0.73 -15.97
CA ASP A 197 8.10 -1.09 -16.53
C ASP A 197 8.85 0.17 -17.01
N GLU A 198 10.07 0.40 -16.52
CA GLU A 198 10.87 1.59 -16.89
C GLU A 198 11.18 1.62 -18.40
N ALA A 199 11.30 0.45 -19.04
CA ALA A 199 11.58 0.35 -20.47
C ALA A 199 10.31 0.47 -21.34
N LEU A 200 9.11 0.38 -20.76
CA LEU A 200 7.83 0.55 -21.47
C LEU A 200 6.94 1.63 -20.82
N PRO A 201 7.37 2.91 -20.81
CA PRO A 201 6.70 3.99 -20.08
C PRO A 201 5.31 4.38 -20.64
N GLY A 202 4.79 3.67 -21.66
CA GLY A 202 3.46 3.90 -22.24
C GLY A 202 2.42 2.83 -21.91
N ALA A 203 2.81 1.72 -21.28
CA ALA A 203 1.95 0.54 -21.13
C ALA A 203 2.13 -0.12 -19.75
N PRO A 204 1.83 0.57 -18.63
CA PRO A 204 1.77 -0.10 -17.36
C PRO A 204 0.67 -1.14 -17.37
N GLU A 205 0.94 -2.28 -16.75
CA GLU A 205 0.03 -3.41 -16.65
C GLU A 205 -0.79 -3.29 -15.38
N CYS A 206 -2.12 -3.30 -15.49
CA CYS A 206 -3.01 -3.41 -14.33
C CYS A 206 -3.00 -4.86 -13.85
N LEU A 207 -2.50 -5.08 -12.63
CA LEU A 207 -2.33 -6.41 -12.03
C LEU A 207 -3.61 -6.92 -11.35
N THR A 208 -4.56 -6.02 -11.11
CA THR A 208 -5.82 -6.28 -10.42
C THR A 208 -7.00 -6.16 -11.38
N VAL A 209 -8.07 -6.90 -11.08
CA VAL A 209 -9.38 -6.73 -11.70
C VAL A 209 -10.35 -6.30 -10.61
N ASP A 210 -11.07 -5.20 -10.83
CA ASP A 210 -12.00 -4.67 -9.83
C ASP A 210 -13.12 -5.69 -9.55
N ASP A 211 -13.46 -5.84 -8.27
CA ASP A 211 -14.60 -6.64 -7.82
C ASP A 211 -15.92 -5.87 -8.04
N SER A 212 -16.24 -5.55 -9.29
CA SER A 212 -17.54 -5.00 -9.71
C SER A 212 -17.97 -5.61 -11.05
N LEU A 213 -19.26 -5.58 -11.39
CA LEU A 213 -19.71 -6.07 -12.70
C LEU A 213 -19.03 -5.31 -13.85
N ALA A 214 -18.92 -3.98 -13.72
CA ALA A 214 -18.22 -3.14 -14.69
C ALA A 214 -16.74 -3.56 -14.82
N GLY A 215 -16.03 -3.77 -13.71
CA GLY A 215 -14.63 -4.19 -13.70
C GLY A 215 -14.39 -5.54 -14.37
N GLN A 216 -15.29 -6.51 -14.15
CA GLN A 216 -15.22 -7.82 -14.79
C GLN A 216 -15.47 -7.73 -16.30
N LEU A 217 -16.37 -6.84 -16.75
CA LEU A 217 -16.60 -6.57 -18.17
C LEU A 217 -15.36 -5.95 -18.82
N ASP A 218 -14.76 -4.95 -18.18
CA ASP A 218 -13.55 -4.29 -18.68
C ASP A 218 -12.39 -5.30 -18.81
N ALA A 219 -12.20 -6.16 -17.81
CA ALA A 219 -11.19 -7.23 -17.85
C ALA A 219 -11.47 -8.28 -18.94
N ALA A 220 -12.74 -8.49 -19.31
CA ALA A 220 -13.13 -9.34 -20.44
C ALA A 220 -13.00 -8.64 -21.81
N GLY A 221 -12.50 -7.40 -21.86
CA GLY A 221 -12.32 -6.62 -23.09
C GLY A 221 -13.60 -5.91 -23.56
N VAL A 222 -14.61 -5.82 -22.70
CA VAL A 222 -15.87 -5.11 -22.97
C VAL A 222 -15.82 -3.76 -22.26
N ASP A 223 -15.67 -2.67 -23.04
CA ASP A 223 -15.63 -1.29 -22.52
C ASP A 223 -16.95 -0.93 -21.82
N SER A 224 -16.92 -1.01 -20.48
CA SER A 224 -18.06 -0.80 -19.60
C SER A 224 -18.61 0.63 -19.68
N THR A 225 -17.76 1.59 -20.05
CA THR A 225 -18.14 3.00 -20.22
C THR A 225 -19.04 3.25 -21.43
N ARG A 226 -19.09 2.30 -22.37
CA ARG A 226 -19.95 2.35 -23.56
C ARG A 226 -21.28 1.64 -23.36
N LEU A 227 -21.49 1.02 -22.21
CA LEU A 227 -22.69 0.26 -21.89
C LEU A 227 -23.62 1.08 -21.00
N SER A 228 -24.93 0.92 -21.21
CA SER A 228 -25.94 1.41 -20.27
C SER A 228 -26.09 0.40 -19.12
N LEU A 229 -25.19 0.48 -18.15
CA LEU A 229 -25.22 -0.38 -16.97
C LEU A 229 -26.09 0.22 -15.84
N PRO A 230 -26.75 -0.61 -15.02
CA PRO A 230 -27.45 -0.13 -13.84
C PRO A 230 -26.45 0.41 -12.80
N PRO A 231 -26.87 1.32 -11.89
CA PRO A 231 -25.96 1.96 -10.94
C PRO A 231 -25.17 0.99 -10.05
N ASP A 232 -25.76 -0.15 -9.70
CA ASP A 232 -25.15 -1.20 -8.88
C ASP A 232 -24.07 -2.01 -9.62
N ALA A 233 -23.97 -1.90 -10.95
CA ALA A 233 -22.91 -2.55 -11.72
C ALA A 233 -21.50 -2.05 -11.37
N PHE A 234 -21.41 -0.84 -10.80
CA PHE A 234 -20.16 -0.23 -10.32
C PHE A 234 -19.94 -0.47 -8.82
N GLY A 235 -20.91 -1.09 -8.12
CA GLY A 235 -20.80 -1.42 -6.71
C GLY A 235 -19.83 -2.57 -6.47
N LEU A 236 -19.21 -2.57 -5.29
CA LEU A 236 -18.33 -3.64 -4.86
C LEU A 236 -19.10 -4.94 -4.66
N THR A 237 -18.54 -6.02 -5.18
CA THR A 237 -18.99 -7.41 -5.00
C THR A 237 -18.13 -8.17 -4.01
N ARG A 238 -16.97 -7.63 -3.63
CA ARG A 238 -16.10 -8.12 -2.55
C ARG A 238 -15.46 -6.94 -1.82
N TRP A 239 -15.32 -7.07 -0.50
CA TRP A 239 -14.72 -6.09 0.40
C TRP A 239 -14.29 -6.80 1.70
N LEU A 240 -13.70 -6.07 2.64
CA LEU A 240 -13.52 -6.48 4.03
C LEU A 240 -14.64 -5.89 4.88
N GLY A 241 -15.29 -6.69 5.72
CA GLY A 241 -16.42 -6.28 6.56
C GLY A 241 -17.06 -7.48 7.26
N ALA A 242 -17.84 -7.25 8.32
CA ALA A 242 -18.58 -8.34 8.99
C ALA A 242 -19.75 -8.90 8.15
N ASP A 243 -20.09 -8.24 7.05
CA ASP A 243 -21.03 -8.64 6.00
C ASP A 243 -20.36 -9.03 4.69
N ALA A 244 -19.03 -9.02 4.63
CA ALA A 244 -18.31 -9.33 3.41
C ALA A 244 -18.55 -10.80 2.98
N PRO A 245 -18.59 -11.06 1.66
CA PRO A 245 -18.59 -12.42 1.15
C PRO A 245 -17.38 -13.21 1.65
N ALA A 246 -17.59 -14.49 2.00
CA ALA A 246 -16.51 -15.36 2.42
C ALA A 246 -15.54 -15.65 1.25
N GLY A 247 -14.24 -15.67 1.53
CA GLY A 247 -13.23 -16.08 0.57
C GLY A 247 -11.84 -15.54 0.89
N ASP A 248 -10.86 -16.08 0.18
CA ASP A 248 -9.48 -15.58 0.15
C ASP A 248 -9.34 -14.41 -0.83
N PRO A 249 -8.27 -13.59 -0.72
CA PRO A 249 -8.07 -12.52 -1.69
C PRO A 249 -7.82 -13.10 -3.07
N HIS A 250 -8.06 -12.31 -4.10
CA HIS A 250 -7.44 -12.58 -5.40
C HIS A 250 -5.93 -12.45 -5.25
N LEU A 251 -5.17 -13.20 -6.06
CA LEU A 251 -3.73 -13.26 -5.93
C LEU A 251 -3.05 -13.38 -7.29
N VAL A 252 -1.98 -12.60 -7.50
CA VAL A 252 -1.07 -12.75 -8.63
C VAL A 252 0.38 -12.70 -8.16
N THR A 253 1.23 -13.55 -8.74
CA THR A 253 2.67 -13.58 -8.45
C THR A 253 3.44 -13.70 -9.75
N PHE A 254 4.43 -12.84 -9.94
CA PHE A 254 5.30 -12.88 -11.12
C PHE A 254 6.73 -12.45 -10.78
N ALA A 255 7.67 -12.77 -11.68
CA ALA A 255 9.06 -12.34 -11.59
C ALA A 255 9.30 -11.30 -12.70
N PRO A 256 9.50 -10.02 -12.36
CA PRO A 256 9.85 -9.00 -13.34
C PRO A 256 11.17 -9.34 -14.04
N SER A 257 11.19 -9.26 -15.36
CA SER A 257 12.41 -9.42 -16.17
C SER A 257 13.18 -8.10 -16.35
N ARG A 258 12.59 -6.97 -15.96
CA ARG A 258 13.13 -5.62 -16.12
C ARG A 258 12.87 -4.77 -14.89
N THR A 259 13.65 -3.71 -14.77
CA THR A 259 13.47 -2.68 -13.73
C THR A 259 12.18 -1.90 -13.93
N GLY A 260 11.50 -1.60 -12.84
CA GLY A 260 10.22 -0.91 -12.85
C GLY A 260 9.76 -0.54 -11.44
N ALA A 261 8.46 -0.37 -11.26
CA ALA A 261 7.84 -0.15 -9.97
C ALA A 261 6.47 -0.80 -9.88
N VAL A 262 6.12 -1.27 -8.68
CA VAL A 262 4.74 -1.63 -8.34
C VAL A 262 4.06 -0.41 -7.74
N VAL A 263 2.90 -0.02 -8.27
CA VAL A 263 2.10 1.11 -7.78
C VAL A 263 0.75 0.59 -7.29
N LEU A 264 0.38 0.89 -6.05
CA LEU A 264 -0.93 0.60 -5.49
C LEU A 264 -1.69 1.91 -5.34
N CYS A 265 -3.00 1.90 -5.56
CA CYS A 265 -3.83 3.07 -5.28
C CYS A 265 -5.29 2.75 -4.96
N SER A 266 -5.94 3.67 -4.23
CA SER A 266 -7.40 3.71 -4.11
C SER A 266 -8.07 4.17 -5.42
N ASP A 267 -9.40 4.12 -5.47
CA ASP A 267 -10.16 4.55 -6.63
C ASP A 267 -9.98 6.06 -6.92
N GLY A 268 -9.62 6.83 -5.88
CA GLY A 268 -9.39 8.26 -5.96
C GLY A 268 -8.17 8.66 -6.78
N LEU A 269 -7.26 7.74 -7.10
CA LEU A 269 -6.30 7.94 -8.20
C LEU A 269 -6.84 7.35 -9.51
N SER A 270 -7.26 6.08 -9.49
CA SER A 270 -7.49 5.31 -10.71
C SER A 270 -8.60 5.90 -11.59
N ARG A 271 -9.62 6.53 -10.99
CA ARG A 271 -10.72 7.23 -11.69
C ARG A 271 -10.28 8.50 -12.42
N TYR A 272 -9.14 9.09 -12.06
CA TYR A 272 -8.60 10.29 -12.72
C TYR A 272 -7.61 9.98 -13.83
N LEU A 273 -7.12 8.75 -13.95
CA LEU A 273 -6.12 8.39 -14.95
C LEU A 273 -6.76 8.37 -16.35
N PRO A 274 -6.41 9.29 -17.27
CA PRO A 274 -7.03 9.34 -18.59
C PRO A 274 -6.46 8.27 -19.53
N SER A 275 -5.26 7.75 -19.23
CA SER A 275 -4.63 6.66 -19.97
C SER A 275 -3.54 5.99 -19.14
N PRO A 276 -3.18 4.73 -19.46
CA PRO A 276 -2.05 4.04 -18.82
C PRO A 276 -0.71 4.82 -18.94
N ALA A 277 -0.48 5.53 -20.05
CA ALA A 277 0.74 6.29 -20.25
C ALA A 277 0.96 7.40 -19.20
N VAL A 278 -0.11 8.04 -18.73
CA VAL A 278 -0.02 9.08 -17.68
C VAL A 278 0.44 8.48 -16.36
N LEU A 279 -0.09 7.32 -15.98
CA LEU A 279 0.36 6.60 -14.79
C LEU A 279 1.85 6.31 -14.87
N ALA A 280 2.31 5.72 -15.97
CA ALA A 280 3.71 5.35 -16.13
C ALA A 280 4.66 6.58 -16.14
N GLN A 281 4.24 7.70 -16.73
CA GLN A 281 5.02 8.95 -16.68
C GLN A 281 5.15 9.48 -15.25
N LEU A 282 4.07 9.49 -14.48
CA LEU A 282 4.04 10.03 -13.10
C LEU A 282 4.75 9.09 -12.11
N ALA A 283 4.62 7.78 -12.33
CA ALA A 283 5.24 6.72 -11.54
C ALA A 283 6.70 6.44 -11.91
N ALA A 284 7.22 7.07 -12.96
CA ALA A 284 8.59 6.85 -13.40
C ALA A 284 9.59 7.19 -12.27
N VAL A 285 10.40 6.18 -11.92
CA VAL A 285 11.47 6.25 -10.92
C VAL A 285 12.80 6.14 -11.66
N PRO A 286 13.50 7.25 -12.00
CA PRO A 286 14.76 7.16 -12.74
C PRO A 286 15.81 6.42 -11.90
N THR A 287 16.30 5.29 -12.38
CA THR A 287 17.28 4.46 -11.67
C THR A 287 18.74 4.80 -12.01
N ARG A 288 18.96 5.70 -12.99
CA ARG A 288 20.30 6.02 -13.56
C ARG A 288 20.90 7.37 -13.16
N THR A 289 20.31 8.11 -12.24
CA THR A 289 20.90 9.36 -11.75
C THR A 289 21.56 9.16 -10.40
N THR A 290 22.71 9.80 -10.19
CA THR A 290 23.53 9.81 -8.96
C THR A 290 22.84 10.43 -7.74
N ALA A 291 21.54 10.76 -7.84
CA ALA A 291 20.72 11.18 -6.73
C ALA A 291 20.28 9.92 -5.96
N SER A 292 20.48 9.91 -4.65
CA SER A 292 20.13 8.80 -3.76
C SER A 292 18.78 8.17 -4.12
N SER A 293 18.77 6.85 -4.36
CA SER A 293 17.59 6.02 -4.64
C SER A 293 16.45 6.20 -3.62
N ALA A 294 16.76 6.74 -2.44
CA ALA A 294 15.80 6.98 -1.36
C ALA A 294 14.79 8.10 -1.63
N THR A 295 15.03 9.05 -2.54
CA THR A 295 14.09 10.18 -2.79
C THR A 295 13.05 9.87 -3.88
N THR A 296 13.22 8.76 -4.60
CA THR A 296 12.52 8.57 -5.88
C THR A 296 11.14 7.93 -5.73
N ALA A 297 10.96 6.97 -4.82
CA ALA A 297 9.65 6.34 -4.54
C ALA A 297 8.63 7.37 -4.01
N MET A 298 9.03 8.16 -3.02
CA MET A 298 8.18 9.21 -2.45
C MET A 298 7.83 10.28 -3.50
N THR A 299 8.80 10.67 -4.34
CA THR A 299 8.53 11.62 -5.42
C THR A 299 7.45 11.10 -6.38
N ALA A 300 7.48 9.81 -6.74
CA ALA A 300 6.44 9.18 -7.56
C ALA A 300 5.07 9.17 -6.86
N ALA A 301 5.02 8.72 -5.61
CA ALA A 301 3.77 8.71 -4.81
C ALA A 301 3.16 10.12 -4.68
N ARG A 302 3.99 11.13 -4.42
CA ARG A 302 3.56 12.54 -4.34
C ARG A 302 3.06 13.06 -5.68
N ARG A 303 3.74 12.75 -6.79
CA ARG A 303 3.32 13.17 -8.15
C ARG A 303 1.96 12.60 -8.51
N LEU A 304 1.73 11.32 -8.25
CA LEU A 304 0.45 10.64 -8.49
C LEU A 304 -0.67 11.24 -7.64
N THR A 305 -0.42 11.45 -6.35
CA THR A 305 -1.39 12.07 -5.44
C THR A 305 -1.72 13.50 -5.87
N THR A 306 -0.70 14.29 -6.20
CA THR A 306 -0.86 15.68 -6.67
C THR A 306 -1.62 15.74 -8.00
N PHE A 307 -1.39 14.78 -8.89
CA PHE A 307 -2.12 14.67 -10.15
C PHE A 307 -3.63 14.50 -9.90
N ALA A 308 -4.02 13.54 -9.05
CA ALA A 308 -5.43 13.32 -8.72
C ALA A 308 -6.08 14.54 -8.04
N LEU A 309 -5.36 15.21 -7.14
CA LEU A 309 -5.81 16.46 -6.52
C LEU A 309 -6.05 17.57 -7.54
N ASN A 310 -5.18 17.71 -8.53
CA ASN A 310 -5.30 18.73 -9.57
C ASN A 310 -6.36 18.38 -10.62
N ALA A 311 -6.60 17.09 -10.86
CA ALA A 311 -7.65 16.60 -11.76
C ALA A 311 -9.07 16.74 -11.18
N GLY A 312 -9.18 17.00 -9.88
CA GLY A 312 -10.42 17.41 -9.22
C GLY A 312 -10.50 17.05 -7.74
N GLY A 313 -9.74 16.06 -7.28
CA GLY A 313 -9.71 15.58 -5.89
C GLY A 313 -11.08 15.41 -5.24
N ILE A 314 -12.04 14.79 -5.94
CA ILE A 314 -13.41 14.60 -5.40
C ILE A 314 -13.48 13.50 -4.35
N ASP A 315 -12.54 12.56 -4.35
CA ASP A 315 -12.44 11.50 -3.36
C ASP A 315 -11.17 11.58 -2.51
N ASN A 316 -11.09 10.73 -1.48
CA ASN A 316 -9.83 10.43 -0.81
C ASN A 316 -8.85 9.80 -1.81
N ILE A 317 -7.56 10.04 -1.62
CA ILE A 317 -6.52 9.55 -2.52
C ILE A 317 -5.49 8.83 -1.67
N ALA A 318 -5.15 7.61 -2.05
CA ALA A 318 -4.07 6.83 -1.48
C ALA A 318 -3.22 6.20 -2.57
N VAL A 319 -1.90 6.31 -2.43
CA VAL A 319 -0.92 5.79 -3.39
C VAL A 319 0.27 5.21 -2.64
N ALA A 320 0.72 4.00 -3.01
CA ALA A 320 1.98 3.45 -2.57
C ALA A 320 2.84 2.99 -3.76
N VAL A 321 4.16 3.11 -3.64
CA VAL A 321 5.13 2.81 -4.69
C VAL A 321 6.27 1.97 -4.13
N ILE A 322 6.53 0.82 -4.76
CA ILE A 322 7.68 -0.05 -4.48
C ILE A 322 8.54 -0.17 -5.74
N PRO A 323 9.70 0.51 -5.82
CA PRO A 323 10.65 0.31 -6.91
C PRO A 323 11.19 -1.13 -6.97
N VAL A 324 11.41 -1.68 -8.16
CA VAL A 324 12.03 -2.99 -8.36
C VAL A 324 13.18 -2.85 -9.33
N THR A 325 14.40 -3.05 -8.86
CA THR A 325 15.61 -2.93 -9.67
C THR A 325 16.13 -4.32 -10.00
N VAL A 326 16.03 -4.72 -11.27
CA VAL A 326 16.64 -5.96 -11.76
C VAL A 326 18.08 -5.64 -12.12
N GLY A 327 19.03 -6.21 -11.38
CA GLY A 327 20.45 -6.05 -11.69
C GLY A 327 20.77 -6.65 -13.05
N THR A 328 21.42 -5.89 -13.93
CA THR A 328 22.13 -6.50 -15.04
C THR A 328 23.29 -7.28 -14.44
N THR A 329 23.28 -8.61 -14.54
CA THR A 329 24.50 -9.38 -14.37
C THR A 329 25.49 -8.87 -15.42
N SER A 330 26.38 -7.97 -15.02
CA SER A 330 27.63 -7.78 -15.74
C SER A 330 28.39 -9.09 -15.54
N ASP A 331 28.21 -10.04 -16.45
CA ASP A 331 29.24 -11.02 -16.77
C ASP A 331 30.44 -10.27 -17.36
N ASP A 332 31.07 -9.43 -16.54
CA ASP A 332 32.40 -8.91 -16.77
C ASP A 332 33.34 -9.85 -16.02
N HIS A 333 33.31 -11.13 -16.42
CA HIS A 333 34.41 -12.01 -16.15
C HIS A 333 35.53 -11.51 -17.07
N PRO A 334 36.63 -10.93 -16.56
CA PRO A 334 37.76 -10.62 -17.42
C PRO A 334 38.17 -11.94 -18.08
N GLN A 335 38.00 -12.04 -19.40
CA GLN A 335 38.61 -13.11 -20.16
C GLN A 335 40.11 -12.96 -19.95
N ILE A 336 40.65 -13.78 -19.05
CA ILE A 336 42.09 -13.99 -18.95
C ILE A 336 42.47 -14.67 -20.26
N ASP A 337 43.04 -13.88 -21.18
CA ASP A 337 43.68 -14.39 -22.39
C ASP A 337 44.77 -15.40 -21.96
N PRO A 338 44.67 -16.69 -22.33
CA PRO A 338 45.67 -17.68 -21.96
C PRO A 338 46.96 -17.58 -22.79
N ARG A 339 47.20 -16.48 -23.52
CA ARG A 339 48.42 -16.27 -24.31
C ARG A 339 49.19 -15.02 -23.91
N GLY A 340 49.66 -14.99 -22.67
CA GLY A 340 50.84 -14.21 -22.30
C GLY A 340 52.11 -14.97 -22.69
N ALA A 341 52.69 -14.66 -23.85
CA ALA A 341 54.11 -14.92 -24.12
C ALA A 341 54.81 -13.56 -24.32
N PRO A 342 55.95 -13.33 -23.64
CA PRO A 342 56.65 -12.05 -23.70
C PRO A 342 57.37 -11.89 -25.04
N THR A 343 57.37 -10.66 -25.54
CA THR A 343 58.31 -10.20 -26.57
C THR A 343 59.71 -10.16 -25.98
N ASP A 344 60.66 -10.86 -26.60
CA ASP A 344 62.09 -10.53 -26.59
C ASP A 344 62.71 -10.94 -27.95
N GLU A 345 63.52 -10.02 -28.49
CA GLU A 345 64.30 -9.99 -29.75
C GLU A 345 63.59 -9.75 -31.09
#